data_AF-A0A914RR18-F1
#
_entry.id   AF-A0A914RR18-F1
#
_cell.length_a   1.000
_cell.length_b   1.000
_cell.length_c   1.000
_cell.angle_alpha   90.00
_cell.angle_beta   90.00
_cell.angle_gamma   90.00
#
_symmetry.space_group_name_H-M   'P 1'
#
loop_
_entity.id
_entity.type
_entity.pdbx_description
1 polymer ?
#
loop_
_entity_poly.entity_id
_entity_poly.type
_entity_poly.pdbx_seq_one_letter_code
_entity_poly.pdbx_strand_id
1 'polypeptide(L)' 'MKPEKLICRVQNYEWGGLGKDSIVASLKQAADHDFIIEENKPYAEVCLSVLIMSLERKSE' A
#
# COMPACT_ATOMS: atom_id res chain seq x y z
N MET A 1 1.83 -9.45 -23.70
CA MET A 1 1.16 -8.97 -22.46
C MET A 1 2.04 -7.88 -21.85
N LYS A 2 1.52 -6.69 -21.59
CA LYS A 2 2.30 -5.58 -20.98
C LYS A 2 2.13 -5.64 -19.46
N PRO A 3 3.20 -5.48 -18.66
CA PRO A 3 3.08 -5.45 -17.20
C PRO A 3 2.39 -4.14 -16.76
N GLU A 4 1.38 -4.26 -15.90
CA GLU A 4 0.72 -3.12 -15.26
C GLU A 4 1.20 -2.96 -13.82
N LYS A 5 1.27 -1.70 -13.36
CA LYS A 5 1.70 -1.37 -12.01
C LYS A 5 0.57 -1.68 -11.03
N LEU A 6 0.81 -2.60 -10.11
CA LEU A 6 -0.14 -2.90 -9.03
C LEU A 6 -0.09 -1.82 -7.95
N ILE A 7 -1.26 -1.46 -7.43
CA ILE A 7 -1.38 -0.51 -6.32
C ILE A 7 -1.53 -1.31 -5.03
N CYS A 8 -0.49 -1.25 -4.19
CA CYS A 8 -0.49 -1.84 -2.87
C CYS A 8 -1.02 -0.82 -1.85
N ARG A 9 -2.09 -1.18 -1.13
CA ARG A 9 -2.57 -0.43 0.04
C ARG A 9 -2.11 -1.11 1.32
N VAL A 10 -1.84 -0.31 2.34
CA VAL A 10 -1.49 -0.82 3.66
C VAL A 10 -2.66 -0.64 4.59
N GLN A 11 -3.01 -1.69 5.32
CA GLN A 11 -4.03 -1.67 6.37
C GLN A 11 -3.36 -1.49 7.72
N ASN A 12 -3.91 -0.57 8.52
CA ASN A 12 -3.34 -0.15 9.79
C ASN A 12 -4.15 -0.70 10.98
N TYR A 13 -4.31 -2.02 11.06
CA TYR A 13 -5.00 -2.64 12.20
C TYR A 13 -4.12 -2.64 13.46
N GLU A 14 -4.73 -2.57 14.64
CA GLU A 14 -4.01 -2.44 15.93
C GLU A 14 -3.06 -3.61 16.24
N TRP A 15 -3.28 -4.78 15.65
CA TRP A 15 -2.39 -5.94 15.79
C TRP A 15 -1.15 -5.87 14.89
N GLY A 16 -1.06 -4.87 14.01
CA GLY A 16 0.07 -4.65 13.12
C GLY A 16 1.33 -4.20 13.85
N GLY A 17 2.49 -4.48 13.26
CA GLY A 17 3.77 -3.97 13.76
C GLY A 17 3.79 -2.43 13.70
N LEU A 18 4.39 -1.79 14.69
CA LEU A 18 4.46 -0.33 14.73
C LEU A 18 5.62 0.18 13.87
N GLY A 19 5.39 1.25 13.11
CA GLY A 19 6.49 2.00 12.50
C GLY A 19 7.40 1.15 11.62
N LYS A 20 8.71 1.38 11.78
CA LYS A 20 9.76 0.63 11.06
C LYS A 20 9.91 -0.82 11.49
N ASP A 21 9.42 -1.18 12.67
CA ASP A 21 9.45 -2.57 13.15
C ASP A 21 8.46 -3.46 12.37
N SER A 22 7.56 -2.85 11.59
CA SER A 22 6.70 -3.58 10.66
C SER A 22 7.38 -3.90 9.33
N ILE A 23 7.37 -5.18 8.98
CA ILE A 23 7.75 -5.65 7.64
C ILE A 23 6.86 -5.03 6.56
N VAL A 24 5.57 -4.81 6.87
CA VAL A 24 4.59 -4.19 5.96
C VAL A 24 4.98 -2.74 5.64
N ALA A 25 5.44 -1.98 6.63
CA ALA A 25 5.91 -0.61 6.43
C ALA A 25 7.19 -0.57 5.59
N SER A 26 8.12 -1.46 5.88
CA SER A 26 9.37 -1.60 5.12
C SER A 26 9.12 -1.98 3.66
N LEU A 27 8.21 -2.93 3.40
CA LEU A 27 7.81 -3.32 2.04
C LEU A 27 7.13 -2.18 1.30
N LYS A 28 6.27 -1.40 1.97
CA LYS A 28 5.61 -0.25 1.37
C LYS A 28 6.62 0.85 1.00
N GLN A 29 7.59 1.13 1.86
CA GLN A 29 8.67 2.08 1.57
C GLN A 29 9.60 1.60 0.45
N ALA A 30 9.86 0.30 0.35
CA ALA A 30 10.64 -0.27 -0.75
C ALA A 30 9.90 -0.19 -2.11
N ALA A 31 8.57 -0.31 -2.10
CA ALA A 31 7.74 -0.18 -3.29
C ALA A 31 7.44 1.29 -3.69
N ASP A 32 7.57 2.20 -2.75
CA ASP A 32 7.19 3.61 -2.85
C ASP A 32 8.16 4.45 -2.02
N HIS A 33 9.25 4.94 -2.63
CA HIS A 33 10.32 5.64 -1.92
C HIS A 33 9.88 6.95 -1.25
N ASP A 34 8.77 7.54 -1.72
CA ASP A 34 8.19 8.75 -1.13
C ASP A 34 7.32 8.43 0.10
N PHE A 35 7.09 7.15 0.40
CA PHE A 35 6.33 6.74 1.56
C PHE A 35 7.11 6.94 2.87
N ILE A 36 6.59 7.83 3.71
CA ILE A 36 7.12 8.10 5.05
C ILE A 36 6.46 7.16 6.06
N ILE A 37 7.28 6.37 6.74
CA ILE A 37 6.84 5.48 7.82
C ILE A 37 6.59 6.33 9.08
N GLU A 38 5.38 6.23 9.62
CA GLU A 38 4.99 6.85 10.87
C GLU A 38 5.29 5.89 12.03
N GLU A 39 6.23 6.25 12.91
CA GLU A 39 6.73 5.32 13.95
C GLU A 39 5.65 4.80 14.91
N ASN A 40 4.62 5.59 15.18
CA ASN A 40 3.53 5.23 16.11
C ASN A 40 2.31 4.62 15.41
N LYS A 41 2.39 4.34 14.11
CA LYS A 41 1.26 3.79 13.35
C LYS A 41 1.40 2.28 13.21
N PRO A 42 0.36 1.48 13.50
CA PRO A 42 0.43 0.05 13.29
C PRO A 42 0.24 -0.27 11.82
N TYR A 43 1.08 -1.12 11.24
CA TYR A 43 1.06 -1.57 9.86
C TYR A 43 0.89 -3.10 9.86
N ALA A 44 -0.29 -3.57 9.47
CA ALA A 44 -0.74 -4.94 9.70
C ALA A 44 -0.72 -5.79 8.44
N GLU A 45 -1.24 -5.27 7.32
CA GLU A 45 -1.36 -6.03 6.06
C GLU A 45 -1.03 -5.15 4.85
N VAL A 46 -0.44 -5.77 3.82
CA VAL A 46 -0.36 -5.20 2.46
C VAL A 46 -1.42 -5.88 1.60
N CYS A 47 -2.40 -5.12 1.13
CA CYS A 47 -3.38 -5.59 0.17
C CYS A 47 -2.96 -5.17 -1.24
N LEU A 48 -2.74 -6.17 -2.10
CA LEU A 48 -2.61 -5.98 -3.53
C LEU A 48 -4.00 -5.73 -4.11
N SER A 49 -4.40 -4.47 -4.19
CA SER A 49 -5.64 -4.11 -4.86
C SER A 49 -5.38 -4.03 -6.36
N VAL A 50 -6.13 -4.82 -7.14
CA VAL A 50 -6.39 -4.47 -8.53
C VAL A 50 -7.38 -3.32 -8.47
N LEU A 51 -6.87 -2.09 -8.37
CA LEU A 51 -7.70 -0.93 -8.62
C LEU A 51 -8.27 -1.16 -10.01
N ILE A 52 -9.59 -1.34 -10.12
CA ILE A 52 -10.31 -1.39 -11.39
C ILE A 52 -10.19 0.01 -11.99
N MET A 53 -9.01 0.36 -12.50
CA MET A 53 -8.78 1.56 -13.31
C MET A 53 -9.23 1.24 -14.73
N SER A 54 -10.51 0.93 -14.92
CA SER A 54 -11.09 0.95 -16.27
C SER A 54 -12.62 1.00 -16.26
N LEU A 55 -13.27 1.75 -15.36
CA LEU A 55 -14.71 2.03 -15.51
C LEU A 55 -15.20 3.32 -14.86
N GLU A 56 -14.36 4.34 -14.72
CA GLU A 56 -14.87 5.71 -14.85
C GLU A 56 -14.69 6.13 -16.30
N ARG A 57 -15.74 5.87 -17.08
CA ARG A 57 -16.00 6.51 -18.36
C ARG A 57 -15.64 7.99 -18.22
N LYS A 58 -14.76 8.47 -19.09
CA LYS A 58 -15.07 9.76 -19.74
C LYS A 58 -16.47 9.59 -20.35
N SER A 59 -17.49 10.08 -19.68
CA SER A 59 -18.74 10.48 -20.31
C SER A 59 -18.73 11.99 -20.29
N GLU A 60 -18.89 12.55 -21.48
CA GLU A 60 -19.17 13.96 -21.77
C GLU A 60 -20.17 14.62 -20.81
#